data_AF-A0A327ZR34-F1
#
_entry.id   AF-A0A327ZR34-F1
#
_cell.length_a   1.000
_cell.length_b   1.000
_cell.length_c   1.000
_cell.angle_alpha   90.00
_cell.angle_beta   90.00
_cell.angle_gamma   90.00
#
_symmetry.space_group_name_H-M   'P 1'
#
loop_
_entity.id
_entity.type
_entity.pdbx_description
1 polymer ?
#
loop_
_entity_poly.entity_id
_entity_poly.type
_entity_poly.pdbx_seq_one_letter_code
_entity_poly.pdbx_strand_id
1 'polypeptide(L)'
;MIPWEGLNDMYREVAFHGGIPDTGFFRFWYQGLVTRWPDNKQIENLVELQNNHTLFDDYWRGKQANLKDIQVPILACASWSTQGLHNRGSFEGFKQAGSKQKWLYIHGRKEWETYYTREALEMQKAFFDHFLKDMDNDWEETPSVTYELRDKFYKGTRKTASNWPLPETKAMPYYLDAKTLKMTDTLSDEQESISYDTSSENDEVRFTKVFEQDTELTGNMKLKLWVSTDNEDMDLFAGIKKLDKHGNELYFPDFNHIENGQVATGWLRVSHRELDETKSTPLQPWLKHERQLKLSPHEIVSVEIELLPSGTFFKAGESIQVVIKASEIVKGNSSFGLKTRYEHTETINNGKHTIYTGGQYDSHLLVPLI
;
A
#
# COMPACT_ATOMS: atom_id res chain seq x y z
N MET A 1 -23.09 3.04 9.35
CA MET A 1 -22.20 4.07 8.78
C MET A 1 -21.64 3.59 7.46
N ILE A 2 -21.26 4.52 6.57
CA ILE A 2 -20.66 4.22 5.26
C ILE A 2 -19.33 4.97 5.13
N PRO A 3 -18.21 4.46 5.69
CA PRO A 3 -16.90 5.04 5.44
C PRO A 3 -16.47 4.68 4.01
N TRP A 4 -16.73 5.58 3.07
CA TRP A 4 -16.39 5.38 1.67
C TRP A 4 -15.00 5.95 1.37
N GLU A 5 -13.98 5.09 1.41
CA GLU A 5 -12.56 5.44 1.28
C GLU A 5 -12.08 6.45 2.33
N GLY A 6 -11.55 5.95 3.46
CA GLY A 6 -11.08 6.80 4.54
C GLY A 6 -9.91 6.20 5.33
N LEU A 7 -8.88 7.02 5.57
CA LEU A 7 -7.76 6.67 6.44
C LEU A 7 -8.12 6.81 7.91
N ASN A 8 -7.38 6.17 8.80
CA ASN A 8 -7.62 6.22 10.25
C ASN A 8 -6.36 6.09 11.12
N ASP A 9 -5.16 6.03 10.52
CA ASP A 9 -3.86 6.22 11.18
C ASP A 9 -3.05 7.25 10.39
N MET A 10 -3.05 8.51 10.85
CA MET A 10 -2.39 9.59 10.09
C MET A 10 -0.89 9.35 9.89
N TYR A 11 -0.19 8.72 10.84
CA TYR A 11 1.25 8.50 10.73
C TYR A 11 1.59 7.54 9.60
N ARG A 12 0.88 6.42 9.52
CA ARG A 12 1.19 5.33 8.57
C ARG A 12 0.60 5.54 7.17
N GLU A 13 -0.36 6.45 7.03
CA GLU A 13 -1.26 6.46 5.86
C GLU A 13 -1.26 7.79 5.10
N VAL A 14 -0.74 8.88 5.68
CA VAL A 14 -0.66 10.16 4.96
C VAL A 14 0.52 11.03 5.39
N ALA A 15 0.83 11.13 6.68
CA ALA A 15 1.94 11.97 7.12
C ALA A 15 3.29 11.34 6.77
N PHE A 16 3.39 10.01 6.85
CA PHE A 16 4.54 9.24 6.45
C PHE A 16 4.10 7.95 5.72
N HIS A 17 4.98 7.46 4.84
CA HIS A 17 4.88 6.11 4.29
C HIS A 17 6.12 5.33 4.72
N GLY A 18 5.93 4.32 5.57
CA GLY A 18 7.06 3.52 6.10
C GLY A 18 8.09 4.35 6.89
N GLY A 19 7.70 5.49 7.45
CA GLY A 19 8.59 6.43 8.13
C GLY A 19 9.23 7.50 7.23
N ILE A 20 8.95 7.50 5.92
CA ILE A 20 9.38 8.54 4.98
C ILE A 20 8.30 9.63 4.93
N PRO A 21 8.60 10.92 5.18
CA PRO A 21 7.57 11.97 5.23
C PRO A 21 6.96 12.23 3.85
N ASP A 22 5.62 12.34 3.78
CA ASP A 22 4.96 12.86 2.58
C ASP A 22 5.11 14.40 2.53
N THR A 23 5.91 14.83 1.57
CA THR A 23 6.22 16.23 1.24
C THR A 23 5.31 16.79 0.13
N GLY A 24 4.44 15.94 -0.43
CA GLY A 24 3.49 16.23 -1.49
C GLY A 24 2.08 16.48 -0.95
N PHE A 25 1.24 15.45 -1.00
CA PHE A 25 -0.20 15.53 -0.75
C PHE A 25 -0.52 16.00 0.68
N PHE A 26 0.14 15.45 1.70
CA PHE A 26 -0.08 15.85 3.09
C PHE A 26 0.08 17.36 3.31
N ARG A 27 1.18 17.93 2.81
CA ARG A 27 1.47 19.37 2.93
C ARG A 27 0.53 20.22 2.07
N PHE A 28 0.20 19.75 0.87
CA PHE A 28 -0.78 20.40 -0.01
C PHE A 28 -2.17 20.45 0.61
N TRP A 29 -2.65 19.33 1.15
CA TRP A 29 -3.94 19.23 1.83
C TRP A 29 -4.00 20.16 3.05
N TYR A 30 -2.97 20.17 3.89
CA TYR A 30 -2.88 21.09 5.02
C TYR A 30 -2.90 22.56 4.57
N GLN A 31 -2.11 22.92 3.55
CA GLN A 31 -2.12 24.28 3.00
C GLN A 31 -3.51 24.68 2.52
N GLY A 32 -4.25 23.76 1.89
CA GLY A 32 -5.65 23.97 1.52
C GLY A 32 -6.55 24.32 2.70
N LEU A 33 -6.39 23.65 3.85
CA LEU A 33 -7.14 23.97 5.08
C LEU A 33 -6.84 25.38 5.60
N VAL A 34 -5.55 25.75 5.65
CA VAL A 34 -5.13 27.08 6.11
C VAL A 34 -5.64 28.17 5.17
N THR A 35 -5.50 27.99 3.85
CA THR A 35 -5.99 28.94 2.85
C THR A 35 -7.51 29.06 2.87
N ARG A 36 -8.23 27.98 3.17
CA ARG A 36 -9.71 28.00 3.24
C ARG A 36 -10.24 28.83 4.41
N TRP A 37 -9.48 28.94 5.51
CA TRP A 37 -9.88 29.61 6.75
C TRP A 37 -8.78 30.53 7.30
N PRO A 38 -8.35 31.57 6.55
CA PRO A 38 -7.11 32.32 6.83
C PRO A 38 -7.12 33.10 8.16
N ASP A 39 -8.30 33.44 8.65
CA ASP A 39 -8.48 34.19 9.90
C ASP A 39 -8.52 33.28 11.14
N ASN A 40 -8.62 31.96 10.96
CA ASN A 40 -8.62 31.03 12.08
C ASN A 40 -7.19 30.75 12.57
N LYS A 41 -6.81 31.35 13.70
CA LYS A 41 -5.48 31.16 14.32
C LYS A 41 -5.35 29.87 15.15
N GLN A 42 -6.39 29.04 15.20
CA GLN A 42 -6.41 27.78 15.96
C GLN A 42 -6.24 26.54 15.07
N ILE A 43 -5.90 26.70 13.80
CA ILE A 43 -5.59 25.56 12.93
C ILE A 43 -4.27 24.94 13.41
N GLU A 44 -4.33 23.65 13.75
CA GLU A 44 -3.17 22.86 14.17
C GLU A 44 -2.12 22.84 13.05
N ASN A 45 -0.86 23.17 13.37
CA ASN A 45 0.21 23.29 12.36
C ASN A 45 0.78 21.91 11.98
N LEU A 46 0.07 21.20 11.10
CA LEU A 46 0.39 19.82 10.76
C LEU A 46 1.75 19.63 10.07
N VAL A 47 2.25 20.64 9.36
CA VAL A 47 3.60 20.60 8.74
C VAL A 47 4.70 20.67 9.81
N GLU A 48 4.54 21.56 10.79
CA GLU A 48 5.49 21.63 11.91
C GLU A 48 5.44 20.34 12.75
N LEU A 49 4.26 19.79 12.97
CA LEU A 49 4.09 18.54 13.72
C LEU A 49 4.67 17.33 12.98
N GLN A 50 4.58 17.28 11.64
CA GLN A 50 5.29 16.26 10.83
C GLN A 50 6.82 16.35 11.03
N ASN A 51 7.38 17.56 11.09
CA ASN A 51 8.82 17.75 11.28
C ASN A 51 9.28 17.39 12.69
N ASN A 52 8.46 17.67 13.70
CA ASN A 52 8.81 17.47 15.11
C ASN A 52 8.51 16.05 15.62
N HIS A 53 7.52 15.37 15.04
CA HIS A 53 7.09 14.02 15.42
C HIS A 53 7.45 13.02 14.31
N THR A 54 8.72 12.65 14.19
CA THR A 54 9.21 11.75 13.11
C THR A 54 8.98 10.27 13.39
N LEU A 55 8.61 9.90 14.62
CA LEU A 55 8.30 8.55 15.07
C LEU A 55 6.83 8.43 15.45
N PHE A 56 6.31 7.20 15.56
CA PHE A 56 4.94 6.95 16.04
C PHE A 56 4.88 7.09 17.56
N ASP A 57 4.93 8.35 18.03
CA ASP A 57 4.90 8.73 19.44
C ASP A 57 3.47 9.04 19.94
N ASP A 58 3.35 9.63 21.13
CA ASP A 58 2.05 9.92 21.74
C ASP A 58 1.18 10.86 20.91
N TYR A 59 1.79 11.80 20.18
CA TYR A 59 1.04 12.70 19.31
C TYR A 59 0.35 11.91 18.19
N TRP A 60 1.09 11.06 17.48
CA TRP A 60 0.53 10.26 16.40
C TRP A 60 -0.38 9.13 16.89
N ARG A 61 -0.10 8.54 18.05
CA ARG A 61 -1.05 7.61 18.71
C ARG A 61 -2.39 8.28 18.94
N GLY A 62 -2.40 9.56 19.32
CA GLY A 62 -3.63 10.36 19.45
C GLY A 62 -4.39 10.61 18.13
N LYS A 63 -3.75 10.36 16.97
CA LYS A 63 -4.35 10.47 15.62
C LYS A 63 -4.62 9.11 14.96
N GLN A 64 -4.48 8.01 15.70
CA GLN A 64 -4.90 6.67 15.29
C GLN A 64 -6.26 6.36 15.93
N ALA A 65 -7.23 5.94 15.13
CA ALA A 65 -8.56 5.62 15.65
C ALA A 65 -8.57 4.31 16.45
N ASN A 66 -9.35 4.26 17.54
CA ASN A 66 -9.64 3.03 18.27
C ASN A 66 -10.71 2.21 17.53
N LEU A 67 -10.33 1.57 16.43
CA LEU A 67 -11.27 0.93 15.50
C LEU A 67 -12.18 -0.13 16.17
N LYS A 68 -11.67 -0.87 17.15
CA LYS A 68 -12.44 -1.89 17.89
C LYS A 68 -13.66 -1.33 18.63
N ASP A 69 -13.66 -0.03 18.95
CA ASP A 69 -14.78 0.61 19.66
C ASP A 69 -15.96 0.91 18.72
N ILE A 70 -15.78 0.75 17.40
CA ILE A 70 -16.83 0.95 16.40
C ILE A 70 -17.74 -0.29 16.38
N GLN A 71 -18.95 -0.16 16.94
CA GLN A 71 -19.94 -1.23 17.06
C GLN A 71 -21.13 -1.12 16.09
N VAL A 72 -21.32 0.06 15.48
CA VAL A 72 -22.45 0.32 14.55
C VAL A 72 -22.33 -0.52 13.27
N PRO A 73 -23.42 -0.82 12.55
CA PRO A 73 -23.34 -1.47 11.24
C PRO A 73 -22.48 -0.70 10.24
N ILE A 74 -21.71 -1.38 9.39
CA ILE A 74 -20.71 -0.77 8.49
C ILE A 74 -20.89 -1.26 7.05
N LEU A 75 -21.00 -0.34 6.10
CA LEU A 75 -20.69 -0.59 4.68
C LEU A 75 -19.43 0.20 4.33
N ALA A 76 -18.27 -0.46 4.34
CA ALA A 76 -17.00 0.17 4.01
C ALA A 76 -16.73 0.09 2.50
N CYS A 77 -16.12 1.14 1.94
CA CYS A 77 -15.53 1.08 0.61
C CYS A 77 -14.02 1.24 0.73
N ALA A 78 -13.27 0.38 0.03
CA ALA A 78 -11.84 0.53 -0.20
C ALA A 78 -11.57 0.54 -1.71
N SER A 79 -10.49 1.17 -2.15
CA SER A 79 -10.07 1.10 -3.55
C SER A 79 -8.63 0.65 -3.68
N TRP A 80 -8.36 -0.19 -4.68
CA TRP A 80 -7.00 -0.49 -5.11
C TRP A 80 -6.25 0.74 -5.62
N SER A 81 -6.98 1.81 -5.94
CA SER A 81 -6.50 3.00 -6.63
C SER A 81 -6.14 4.16 -5.71
N THR A 82 -6.22 3.98 -4.39
CA THR A 82 -5.92 5.02 -3.38
C THR A 82 -4.79 4.60 -2.43
N GLN A 83 -3.86 3.80 -2.94
CA GLN A 83 -2.63 3.40 -2.25
C GLN A 83 -1.75 4.63 -1.97
N GLY A 84 -1.33 4.81 -0.72
CA GLY A 84 -0.65 6.03 -0.25
C GLY A 84 -1.60 7.12 0.27
N LEU A 85 -2.89 6.80 0.46
CA LEU A 85 -3.82 7.63 1.22
C LEU A 85 -4.88 6.78 1.96
N HIS A 86 -6.03 6.53 1.33
CA HIS A 86 -7.19 5.93 2.00
C HIS A 86 -7.21 4.40 1.98
N ASN A 87 -6.49 3.76 1.05
CA ASN A 87 -6.51 2.31 0.84
C ASN A 87 -6.24 1.53 2.15
N ARG A 88 -5.08 1.74 2.78
CA ARG A 88 -4.65 0.99 3.98
C ARG A 88 -5.68 1.09 5.12
N GLY A 89 -6.05 2.31 5.48
CA GLY A 89 -6.99 2.56 6.57
C GLY A 89 -8.39 2.03 6.28
N SER A 90 -8.85 2.05 5.02
CA SER A 90 -10.15 1.48 4.66
C SER A 90 -10.22 -0.02 4.96
N PHE A 91 -9.12 -0.76 4.67
CA PHE A 91 -9.00 -2.16 5.04
C PHE A 91 -8.86 -2.38 6.54
N GLU A 92 -8.04 -1.58 7.24
CA GLU A 92 -7.90 -1.68 8.69
C GLU A 92 -9.22 -1.41 9.42
N GLY A 93 -9.98 -0.42 8.98
CA GLY A 93 -11.30 -0.08 9.50
C GLY A 93 -12.26 -1.27 9.44
N PHE A 94 -12.34 -1.94 8.29
CA PHE A 94 -13.16 -3.14 8.15
C PHE A 94 -12.64 -4.30 9.03
N LYS A 95 -11.34 -4.59 9.01
CA LYS A 95 -10.73 -5.69 9.77
C LYS A 95 -10.93 -5.53 11.27
N GLN A 96 -10.62 -4.35 11.80
CA GLN A 96 -10.50 -4.10 13.24
C GLN A 96 -11.79 -3.60 13.89
N ALA A 97 -12.77 -3.11 13.11
CA ALA A 97 -14.05 -2.70 13.68
C ALA A 97 -14.72 -3.83 14.47
N GLY A 98 -15.18 -3.49 15.68
CA GLY A 98 -15.90 -4.41 16.57
C GLY A 98 -17.34 -4.71 16.13
N SER A 99 -17.82 -4.05 15.08
CA SER A 99 -19.13 -4.26 14.48
C SER A 99 -19.33 -5.72 14.05
N LYS A 100 -20.50 -6.27 14.41
CA LYS A 100 -20.94 -7.61 14.01
C LYS A 100 -21.59 -7.64 12.62
N GLN A 101 -22.03 -6.48 12.12
CA GLN A 101 -22.71 -6.33 10.83
C GLN A 101 -21.86 -5.41 9.96
N LYS A 102 -20.95 -6.00 9.19
CA LYS A 102 -20.01 -5.26 8.36
C LYS A 102 -19.84 -5.87 6.97
N TRP A 103 -19.84 -5.00 5.97
CA TRP A 103 -19.65 -5.30 4.55
C TRP A 103 -18.53 -4.44 3.97
N LEU A 104 -17.78 -4.99 3.03
CA LEU A 104 -16.67 -4.34 2.34
C LEU A 104 -16.86 -4.42 0.83
N TYR A 105 -16.97 -3.25 0.20
CA TYR A 105 -16.94 -3.10 -1.25
C TYR A 105 -15.55 -2.63 -1.69
N ILE A 106 -14.95 -3.31 -2.67
CA ILE A 106 -13.62 -2.98 -3.17
C ILE A 106 -13.63 -2.82 -4.69
N HIS A 107 -13.10 -1.72 -5.19
CA HIS A 107 -12.97 -1.46 -6.63
C HIS A 107 -11.55 -1.01 -7.01
N GLY A 108 -11.23 -1.07 -8.29
CA GLY A 108 -9.99 -0.55 -8.88
C GLY A 108 -10.23 0.63 -9.79
N ARG A 109 -11.11 1.55 -9.36
CA ARG A 109 -11.66 2.67 -10.15
C ARG A 109 -11.43 3.99 -9.43
N LYS A 110 -11.75 5.12 -10.09
CA LYS A 110 -11.64 6.47 -9.50
C LYS A 110 -12.60 6.63 -8.29
N GLU A 111 -12.14 7.34 -7.27
CA GLU A 111 -12.75 7.43 -5.93
C GLU A 111 -14.16 8.06 -6.00
N TRP A 112 -14.26 9.36 -6.28
CA TRP A 112 -15.54 10.07 -6.30
C TRP A 112 -16.46 9.63 -7.44
N GLU A 113 -15.88 9.23 -8.58
CA GLU A 113 -16.66 8.65 -9.68
C GLU A 113 -17.44 7.44 -9.18
N THR A 114 -16.77 6.49 -8.51
CA THR A 114 -17.41 5.28 -8.00
C THR A 114 -18.44 5.60 -6.93
N TYR A 115 -18.12 6.49 -5.98
CA TYR A 115 -19.08 6.91 -4.95
C TYR A 115 -20.41 7.40 -5.53
N TYR A 116 -20.36 8.17 -6.63
CA TYR A 116 -21.53 8.73 -7.29
C TYR A 116 -22.10 7.87 -8.42
N THR A 117 -21.54 6.69 -8.71
CA THR A 117 -22.18 5.77 -9.67
C THR A 117 -23.57 5.40 -9.19
N ARG A 118 -24.51 5.22 -10.13
CA ARG A 118 -25.88 4.83 -9.78
C ARG A 118 -25.91 3.53 -8.96
N GLU A 119 -25.06 2.57 -9.33
CA GLU A 119 -24.93 1.30 -8.62
C GLU A 119 -24.49 1.49 -7.15
N ALA A 120 -23.44 2.29 -6.90
CA ALA A 120 -22.98 2.59 -5.55
C ALA A 120 -24.06 3.31 -4.74
N LEU A 121 -24.76 4.29 -5.33
CA LEU A 121 -25.82 5.02 -4.65
C LEU A 121 -27.01 4.12 -4.28
N GLU A 122 -27.41 3.18 -5.14
CA GLU A 122 -28.47 2.21 -4.81
C GLU A 122 -28.02 1.22 -3.71
N MET A 123 -26.75 0.81 -3.70
CA MET A 123 -26.19 -0.02 -2.63
C MET A 123 -26.19 0.73 -1.28
N GLN A 124 -25.72 1.99 -1.27
CA GLN A 124 -25.74 2.85 -0.08
C GLN A 124 -27.17 3.06 0.42
N LYS A 125 -28.11 3.29 -0.51
CA LYS A 125 -29.53 3.44 -0.20
C LYS A 125 -30.12 2.16 0.39
N ALA A 126 -29.83 0.98 -0.17
CA ALA A 126 -30.33 -0.29 0.35
C ALA A 126 -29.85 -0.55 1.79
N PHE A 127 -28.56 -0.30 2.07
CA PHE A 127 -27.98 -0.37 3.42
C PHE A 127 -28.70 0.59 4.39
N PHE A 128 -28.91 1.85 4.00
CA PHE A 128 -29.58 2.82 4.85
C PHE A 128 -31.08 2.57 5.01
N ASP A 129 -31.77 2.10 3.97
CA ASP A 129 -33.17 1.70 4.07
C ASP A 129 -33.33 0.57 5.10
N HIS A 130 -32.41 -0.39 5.13
CA HIS A 130 -32.39 -1.45 6.14
C HIS A 130 -32.17 -0.90 7.57
N PHE A 131 -31.05 -0.19 7.80
CA PHE A 131 -30.63 0.17 9.16
C PHE A 131 -31.21 1.48 9.72
N LEU A 132 -31.68 2.40 8.88
CA LEU A 132 -32.20 3.70 9.32
C LEU A 132 -33.72 3.82 9.19
N LYS A 133 -34.35 2.94 8.40
CA LYS A 133 -35.82 2.93 8.22
C LYS A 133 -36.47 1.62 8.64
N ASP A 134 -35.68 0.66 9.13
CA ASP A 134 -36.14 -0.68 9.50
C ASP A 134 -36.93 -1.36 8.37
N MET A 135 -36.57 -1.08 7.11
CA MET A 135 -37.21 -1.70 5.96
C MET A 135 -36.75 -3.16 5.85
N ASP A 136 -37.73 -4.07 5.80
CA ASP A 136 -37.50 -5.47 5.48
C ASP A 136 -37.13 -5.59 3.99
N ASN A 137 -35.84 -5.50 3.72
CA ASN A 137 -35.23 -5.66 2.41
C ASN A 137 -34.15 -6.75 2.48
N ASP A 138 -33.66 -7.18 1.32
CA ASP A 138 -32.71 -8.28 1.22
C ASP A 138 -31.25 -7.87 1.52
N TRP A 139 -31.02 -6.78 2.28
CA TRP A 139 -29.66 -6.28 2.53
C TRP A 139 -28.76 -7.35 3.19
N GLU A 140 -29.31 -8.14 4.12
CA GLU A 140 -28.55 -9.18 4.81
C GLU A 140 -28.08 -10.32 3.89
N GLU A 141 -28.63 -10.44 2.67
CA GLU A 141 -28.15 -11.37 1.64
C GLU A 141 -26.88 -10.87 0.93
N THR A 142 -26.49 -9.61 1.14
CA THR A 142 -25.29 -9.01 0.53
C THR A 142 -24.02 -9.73 1.01
N PRO A 143 -23.14 -10.18 0.11
CA PRO A 143 -21.87 -10.80 0.48
C PRO A 143 -21.01 -9.87 1.34
N SER A 144 -20.41 -10.39 2.41
CA SER A 144 -19.59 -9.62 3.34
C SER A 144 -18.43 -8.90 2.66
N VAL A 145 -17.83 -9.48 1.62
CA VAL A 145 -16.83 -8.83 0.79
C VAL A 145 -17.22 -8.97 -0.68
N THR A 146 -17.21 -7.85 -1.39
CA THR A 146 -17.33 -7.78 -2.85
C THR A 146 -16.13 -7.02 -3.38
N TYR A 147 -15.39 -7.59 -4.33
CA TYR A 147 -14.12 -7.01 -4.77
C TYR A 147 -13.91 -7.10 -6.29
N GLU A 148 -13.26 -6.09 -6.86
CA GLU A 148 -12.79 -6.14 -8.25
C GLU A 148 -11.46 -6.88 -8.36
N LEU A 149 -11.40 -7.89 -9.21
CA LEU A 149 -10.18 -8.51 -9.68
C LEU A 149 -9.74 -7.82 -10.99
N ARG A 150 -8.72 -6.94 -10.91
CA ARG A 150 -8.28 -6.10 -12.04
C ARG A 150 -7.50 -6.92 -13.07
N ASP A 151 -7.79 -6.75 -14.37
CA ASP A 151 -7.01 -7.29 -15.49
C ASP A 151 -6.14 -6.19 -16.13
N LYS A 152 -6.75 -5.02 -16.41
CA LYS A 152 -6.13 -3.81 -16.99
C LYS A 152 -6.87 -2.56 -16.50
N PHE A 153 -6.41 -1.36 -16.87
CA PHE A 153 -7.14 -0.10 -16.63
C PHE A 153 -8.63 -0.23 -16.97
N TYR A 154 -9.49 0.03 -15.98
CA TYR A 154 -10.97 -0.04 -16.08
C TYR A 154 -11.55 -1.38 -16.57
N LYS A 155 -10.75 -2.47 -16.53
CA LYS A 155 -11.18 -3.80 -16.90
C LYS A 155 -10.84 -4.79 -15.79
N GLY A 156 -11.86 -5.42 -15.25
CA GLY A 156 -11.76 -6.42 -14.20
C GLY A 156 -13.03 -7.25 -14.10
N THR A 157 -13.04 -8.19 -13.18
CA THR A 157 -14.22 -9.01 -12.86
C THR A 157 -14.59 -8.78 -11.40
N ARG A 158 -15.89 -8.77 -11.09
CA ARG A 158 -16.36 -8.69 -9.70
C ARG A 158 -16.41 -10.09 -9.11
N LYS A 159 -15.82 -10.25 -7.94
CA LYS A 159 -15.86 -11.47 -7.13
C LYS A 159 -16.41 -11.16 -5.74
N THR A 160 -16.70 -12.21 -4.97
CA THR A 160 -17.22 -12.10 -3.62
C THR A 160 -16.49 -13.06 -2.69
N ALA A 161 -16.47 -12.76 -1.41
CA ALA A 161 -15.91 -13.63 -0.37
C ALA A 161 -16.62 -13.40 0.96
N SER A 162 -16.43 -14.34 1.90
CA SER A 162 -17.05 -14.28 3.22
C SER A 162 -16.31 -13.38 4.22
N ASN A 163 -15.04 -13.03 3.95
CA ASN A 163 -14.27 -12.15 4.84
C ASN A 163 -13.08 -11.47 4.13
N TRP A 164 -12.49 -10.49 4.79
CA TRP A 164 -11.20 -9.90 4.44
C TRP A 164 -10.23 -9.98 5.64
N PRO A 165 -8.97 -10.42 5.47
CA PRO A 165 -8.38 -11.01 4.26
C PRO A 165 -9.16 -12.22 3.74
N LEU A 166 -8.99 -12.56 2.45
CA LEU A 166 -9.75 -13.65 1.84
C LEU A 166 -9.41 -14.98 2.54
N PRO A 167 -10.39 -15.77 3.03
CA PRO A 167 -10.12 -16.97 3.83
C PRO A 167 -9.26 -18.03 3.14
N GLU A 168 -9.34 -18.12 1.81
CA GLU A 168 -8.62 -19.06 0.96
C GLU A 168 -7.18 -18.63 0.62
N THR A 169 -6.75 -17.45 1.08
CA THR A 169 -5.42 -16.88 0.75
C THR A 169 -4.29 -17.81 1.18
N LYS A 170 -3.39 -18.12 0.24
CA LYS A 170 -2.13 -18.84 0.46
C LYS A 170 -0.96 -17.88 0.27
N ALA A 171 -0.17 -17.70 1.32
CA ALA A 171 1.06 -16.94 1.24
C ALA A 171 2.14 -17.75 0.52
N MET A 172 2.54 -17.31 -0.68
CA MET A 172 3.52 -18.00 -1.52
C MET A 172 4.78 -17.14 -1.71
N PRO A 173 5.98 -17.64 -1.39
CA PRO A 173 7.22 -16.89 -1.59
C PRO A 173 7.71 -17.03 -3.03
N TYR A 174 8.08 -15.90 -3.63
CA TYR A 174 8.90 -15.82 -4.84
C TYR A 174 10.24 -15.18 -4.47
N TYR A 175 11.29 -16.01 -4.40
CA TYR A 175 12.63 -15.61 -3.99
C TYR A 175 13.31 -14.80 -5.08
N LEU A 176 13.96 -13.70 -4.71
CA LEU A 176 14.68 -12.82 -5.63
C LEU A 176 16.05 -13.43 -5.96
N ASP A 177 16.50 -13.28 -7.19
CA ASP A 177 17.84 -13.69 -7.65
C ASP A 177 18.56 -12.50 -8.31
N ALA A 178 19.55 -11.94 -7.61
CA ALA A 178 20.31 -10.76 -8.05
C ALA A 178 21.16 -11.00 -9.30
N LYS A 179 21.52 -12.25 -9.61
CA LYS A 179 22.31 -12.62 -10.79
C LYS A 179 21.46 -12.68 -12.04
N THR A 180 20.26 -13.24 -11.94
CA THR A 180 19.38 -13.44 -13.10
C THR A 180 18.28 -12.39 -13.25
N LEU A 181 18.06 -11.57 -12.22
CA LEU A 181 16.97 -10.57 -12.15
C LEU A 181 15.58 -11.20 -12.30
N LYS A 182 15.44 -12.44 -11.83
CA LYS A 182 14.18 -13.19 -11.82
C LYS A 182 13.71 -13.41 -10.39
N MET A 183 12.45 -13.81 -10.27
CA MET A 183 11.96 -14.42 -9.03
C MET A 183 11.65 -15.90 -9.27
N THR A 184 12.04 -16.75 -8.32
CA THR A 184 11.94 -18.21 -8.38
C THR A 184 11.13 -18.77 -7.22
N ASP A 185 10.59 -19.98 -7.38
CA ASP A 185 9.79 -20.63 -6.32
C ASP A 185 10.66 -21.28 -5.23
N THR A 186 11.97 -21.43 -5.49
CA THR A 186 12.96 -21.99 -4.57
C THR A 186 14.07 -20.98 -4.32
N LEU A 187 14.54 -20.93 -3.07
CA LEU A 187 15.71 -20.14 -2.69
C LEU A 187 16.97 -20.77 -3.29
N SER A 188 17.81 -19.94 -3.93
CA SER A 188 19.13 -20.35 -4.40
C SER A 188 20.10 -20.50 -3.22
N ASP A 189 20.99 -21.49 -3.26
CA ASP A 189 22.10 -21.61 -2.31
C ASP A 189 23.24 -20.60 -2.61
N GLU A 190 23.32 -20.10 -3.85
CA GLU A 190 24.33 -19.10 -4.25
C GLU A 190 23.98 -17.72 -3.69
N GLN A 191 24.89 -17.14 -2.90
CA GLN A 191 24.75 -15.77 -2.42
C GLN A 191 25.20 -14.79 -3.51
N GLU A 192 24.30 -13.89 -3.87
CA GLU A 192 24.51 -12.87 -4.88
C GLU A 192 24.07 -11.51 -4.32
N SER A 193 24.54 -10.43 -4.92
CA SER A 193 24.08 -9.08 -4.59
C SER A 193 24.02 -8.18 -5.80
N ILE A 194 23.18 -7.16 -5.73
CA ILE A 194 23.06 -6.12 -6.74
C ILE A 194 22.89 -4.77 -6.06
N SER A 195 23.51 -3.75 -6.64
CA SER A 195 23.44 -2.38 -6.13
C SER A 195 22.86 -1.42 -7.16
N TYR A 196 22.22 -0.37 -6.67
CA TYR A 196 21.77 0.78 -7.47
C TYR A 196 22.24 2.08 -6.82
N ASP A 197 22.54 3.07 -7.64
CA ASP A 197 22.97 4.40 -7.23
C ASP A 197 21.75 5.27 -6.85
N THR A 198 21.72 5.76 -5.63
CA THR A 198 20.60 6.54 -5.13
C THR A 198 20.58 7.98 -5.65
N SER A 199 21.72 8.47 -6.17
CA SER A 199 21.81 9.81 -6.79
C SER A 199 21.25 9.82 -8.22
N SER A 200 21.13 8.65 -8.85
CA SER A 200 20.56 8.50 -10.17
C SER A 200 19.06 8.24 -10.07
N GLU A 201 18.27 9.20 -10.53
CA GLU A 201 16.81 9.06 -10.62
C GLU A 201 16.33 7.91 -11.53
N ASN A 202 17.20 7.35 -12.36
CA ASN A 202 16.87 6.31 -13.33
C ASN A 202 17.43 4.94 -12.94
N ASP A 203 18.28 4.86 -11.91
CA ASP A 203 18.81 3.58 -11.44
C ASP A 203 17.81 2.89 -10.52
N GLU A 204 17.63 1.59 -10.72
CA GLU A 204 16.63 0.76 -10.07
C GLU A 204 16.91 -0.73 -10.33
N VAL A 205 16.43 -1.58 -9.43
CA VAL A 205 16.53 -3.03 -9.59
C VAL A 205 15.14 -3.60 -9.87
N ARG A 206 15.06 -4.52 -10.83
CA ARG A 206 13.82 -5.17 -11.25
C ARG A 206 13.95 -6.69 -11.20
N PHE A 207 13.01 -7.36 -10.56
CA PHE A 207 12.92 -8.82 -10.53
C PHE A 207 11.60 -9.27 -11.17
N THR A 208 11.65 -10.20 -12.11
CA THR A 208 10.46 -10.60 -12.90
C THR A 208 10.14 -12.08 -12.72
N LYS A 209 8.85 -12.42 -12.59
CA LYS A 209 8.32 -13.79 -12.69
C LYS A 209 7.19 -13.83 -13.70
N VAL A 210 7.30 -14.77 -14.65
CA VAL A 210 6.24 -15.09 -15.62
C VAL A 210 5.30 -16.12 -14.99
N PHE A 211 4.00 -15.96 -15.16
CA PHE A 211 3.02 -16.96 -14.74
C PHE A 211 2.78 -17.97 -15.85
N GLU A 212 2.88 -19.26 -15.52
CA GLU A 212 2.60 -20.35 -16.47
C GLU A 212 1.09 -20.64 -16.62
N GLN A 213 0.30 -20.19 -15.64
CA GLN A 213 -1.14 -20.36 -15.59
C GLN A 213 -1.81 -19.09 -15.09
N ASP A 214 -3.11 -18.96 -15.39
CA ASP A 214 -3.93 -17.87 -14.87
C ASP A 214 -3.85 -17.85 -13.33
N THR A 215 -3.55 -16.69 -12.77
CA THR A 215 -3.21 -16.51 -11.37
C THR A 215 -3.91 -15.27 -10.81
N GLU A 216 -4.61 -15.42 -9.69
CA GLU A 216 -5.19 -14.31 -8.93
C GLU A 216 -4.32 -14.01 -7.72
N LEU A 217 -3.89 -12.75 -7.60
CA LEU A 217 -3.26 -12.23 -6.40
C LEU A 217 -4.17 -11.16 -5.80
N THR A 218 -4.77 -11.44 -4.65
CA THR A 218 -5.69 -10.52 -3.98
C THR A 218 -5.40 -10.45 -2.47
N GLY A 219 -4.88 -9.31 -2.02
CA GLY A 219 -4.49 -9.12 -0.61
C GLY A 219 -3.34 -8.12 -0.46
N ASN A 220 -2.81 -8.06 0.76
CA ASN A 220 -1.49 -7.47 1.02
C ASN A 220 -0.39 -8.36 0.39
N MET A 221 0.72 -7.74 -0.01
CA MET A 221 1.97 -8.46 -0.26
C MET A 221 3.05 -7.97 0.71
N LYS A 222 4.06 -8.80 0.92
CA LYS A 222 5.25 -8.42 1.68
C LYS A 222 6.48 -8.58 0.80
N LEU A 223 7.34 -7.57 0.76
CA LEU A 223 8.67 -7.70 0.17
C LEU A 223 9.71 -7.74 1.28
N LYS A 224 10.29 -8.92 1.51
CA LYS A 224 11.43 -9.09 2.40
C LYS A 224 12.71 -8.87 1.60
N LEU A 225 13.59 -8.02 2.11
CA LEU A 225 14.90 -7.77 1.52
C LEU A 225 15.99 -7.85 2.59
N TRP A 226 17.15 -8.34 2.21
CA TRP A 226 18.40 -8.11 2.91
C TRP A 226 19.13 -6.96 2.23
N VAL A 227 19.43 -5.90 2.98
CA VAL A 227 19.93 -4.64 2.42
C VAL A 227 21.11 -4.09 3.20
N SER A 228 21.95 -3.31 2.52
CA SER A 228 22.97 -2.46 3.13
C SER A 228 23.18 -1.19 2.32
N THR A 229 23.86 -0.23 2.92
CA THR A 229 24.25 1.05 2.30
C THR A 229 25.60 1.50 2.86
N ASP A 230 26.24 2.46 2.21
CA ASP A 230 27.47 3.11 2.68
C ASP A 230 27.18 4.19 3.75
N ASN A 231 25.90 4.48 4.00
CA ASN A 231 25.41 5.53 4.90
C ASN A 231 24.73 4.96 6.15
N GLU A 232 24.21 5.85 7.01
CA GLU A 232 23.60 5.45 8.28
C GLU A 232 22.14 5.00 8.17
N ASP A 233 21.52 5.13 6.99
CA ASP A 233 20.09 4.82 6.78
C ASP A 233 19.74 4.75 5.28
N MET A 234 18.53 4.27 4.94
CA MET A 234 18.05 4.08 3.58
C MET A 234 16.54 4.34 3.47
N ASP A 235 16.10 5.07 2.45
CA ASP A 235 14.71 5.13 2.00
C ASP A 235 14.52 4.18 0.81
N LEU A 236 13.67 3.17 0.98
CA LEU A 236 13.35 2.17 -0.03
C LEU A 236 11.95 2.41 -0.58
N PHE A 237 11.85 2.44 -1.91
CA PHE A 237 10.60 2.51 -2.65
C PHE A 237 10.40 1.18 -3.36
N ALA A 238 9.29 0.51 -3.09
CA ALA A 238 8.94 -0.78 -3.68
C ALA A 238 7.65 -0.66 -4.50
N GLY A 239 7.65 -1.31 -5.67
CA GLY A 239 6.51 -1.30 -6.58
C GLY A 239 6.30 -2.65 -7.21
N ILE A 240 5.03 -3.02 -7.37
CA ILE A 240 4.60 -4.20 -8.10
C ILE A 240 4.00 -3.76 -9.42
N LYS A 241 4.50 -4.31 -10.52
CA LYS A 241 4.02 -4.05 -11.88
C LYS A 241 3.49 -5.33 -12.50
N LYS A 242 2.52 -5.15 -13.41
CA LYS A 242 2.04 -6.21 -14.29
C LYS A 242 2.58 -5.93 -15.69
N LEU A 243 3.17 -6.93 -16.31
CA LEU A 243 3.59 -6.88 -17.71
C LEU A 243 2.72 -7.82 -18.54
N ASP A 244 2.35 -7.39 -19.75
CA ASP A 244 1.72 -8.27 -20.72
C ASP A 244 2.72 -9.31 -21.27
N LYS A 245 2.23 -10.24 -22.09
CA LYS A 245 3.05 -11.30 -22.71
C LYS A 245 4.17 -10.80 -23.64
N HIS A 246 4.18 -9.51 -23.97
CA HIS A 246 5.20 -8.86 -24.79
C HIS A 246 6.18 -8.03 -23.93
N GLY A 247 6.01 -8.02 -22.61
CA GLY A 247 6.84 -7.28 -21.67
C GLY A 247 6.42 -5.81 -21.50
N ASN A 248 5.28 -5.38 -22.04
CA ASN A 248 4.79 -4.02 -21.85
C ASN A 248 4.07 -3.89 -20.51
N GLU A 249 4.30 -2.79 -19.80
CA GLU A 249 3.58 -2.51 -18.56
C GLU A 249 2.08 -2.29 -18.82
N LEU A 250 1.26 -2.93 -18.01
CA LEU A 250 -0.19 -2.72 -17.97
C LEU A 250 -0.52 -1.81 -16.79
N TYR A 251 -1.02 -0.62 -17.10
CA TYR A 251 -1.34 0.38 -16.08
C TYR A 251 -2.72 0.17 -15.44
N PHE A 252 -2.83 0.71 -14.23
CA PHE A 252 -4.07 0.74 -13.44
C PHE A 252 -4.34 2.16 -12.90
N PRO A 253 -5.59 2.47 -12.53
CA PRO A 253 -5.84 3.66 -11.75
C PRO A 253 -5.14 3.55 -10.39
N ASP A 254 -4.44 4.61 -10.01
CA ASP A 254 -3.59 4.69 -8.82
C ASP A 254 -3.64 6.12 -8.25
N PHE A 255 -3.08 6.32 -7.07
CA PHE A 255 -3.18 7.57 -6.35
C PHE A 255 -2.32 8.64 -7.04
N ASN A 256 -2.74 9.89 -7.19
CA ASN A 256 -4.07 10.44 -6.95
C ASN A 256 -4.76 10.64 -8.31
N HIS A 257 -5.69 9.73 -8.66
CA HIS A 257 -6.42 9.74 -9.93
C HIS A 257 -5.50 9.70 -11.18
N ILE A 258 -4.30 9.14 -11.06
CA ILE A 258 -3.42 8.89 -12.21
C ILE A 258 -3.88 7.64 -12.95
N GLU A 259 -3.55 7.55 -14.24
CA GLU A 259 -3.99 6.44 -15.11
C GLU A 259 -2.83 5.55 -15.57
N ASN A 260 -1.60 5.98 -15.33
CA ASN A 260 -0.35 5.29 -15.58
C ASN A 260 0.21 4.64 -14.29
N GLY A 261 -0.67 4.22 -13.40
CA GLY A 261 -0.33 3.62 -12.12
C GLY A 261 0.09 2.15 -12.21
N GLN A 262 0.48 1.58 -11.08
CA GLN A 262 0.98 0.20 -10.99
C GLN A 262 0.06 -0.71 -10.16
N VAL A 263 0.47 -1.97 -9.90
CA VAL A 263 -0.36 -2.95 -9.18
C VAL A 263 -0.43 -2.62 -7.69
N ALA A 264 0.73 -2.48 -7.05
CA ALA A 264 0.86 -2.19 -5.64
C ALA A 264 2.11 -1.35 -5.34
N THR A 265 2.07 -0.58 -4.26
CA THR A 265 3.17 0.30 -3.83
C THR A 265 3.45 0.13 -2.34
N GLY A 266 4.72 0.26 -1.95
CA GLY A 266 5.17 0.21 -0.57
C GLY A 266 6.45 1.03 -0.36
N TRP A 267 6.68 1.41 0.89
CA TRP A 267 7.78 2.30 1.28
C TRP A 267 8.36 1.88 2.61
N LEU A 268 9.65 2.15 2.81
CA LEU A 268 10.29 1.96 4.11
C LEU A 268 11.54 2.83 4.25
N ARG A 269 11.59 3.62 5.33
CA ARG A 269 12.85 4.09 5.90
C ARG A 269 13.45 2.98 6.75
N VAL A 270 14.63 2.47 6.39
CA VAL A 270 15.19 1.24 6.95
C VAL A 270 15.49 1.34 8.44
N SER A 271 15.81 2.51 8.98
CA SER A 271 15.91 2.67 10.44
C SER A 271 14.59 2.45 11.18
N HIS A 272 13.44 2.49 10.50
CA HIS A 272 12.13 2.19 11.06
C HIS A 272 11.72 0.70 10.92
N ARG A 273 12.62 -0.19 10.47
CA ARG A 273 12.35 -1.60 10.14
C ARG A 273 11.84 -2.51 11.27
N GLU A 274 11.80 -2.04 12.52
CA GLU A 274 11.40 -2.88 13.64
C GLU A 274 9.92 -3.26 13.56
N LEU A 275 9.66 -4.56 13.49
CA LEU A 275 8.31 -5.13 13.45
C LEU A 275 7.64 -5.12 14.83
N ASP A 276 6.33 -4.89 14.81
CA ASP A 276 5.40 -5.28 15.85
C ASP A 276 5.01 -6.73 15.58
N GLU A 277 5.65 -7.66 16.28
CA GLU A 277 5.42 -9.11 16.14
C GLU A 277 3.99 -9.54 16.49
N THR A 278 3.23 -8.70 17.23
CA THR A 278 1.85 -9.01 17.61
C THR A 278 0.84 -8.61 16.55
N LYS A 279 1.16 -7.59 15.74
CA LYS A 279 0.29 -7.07 14.67
C LYS A 279 0.70 -7.56 13.29
N SER A 280 1.98 -7.87 13.10
CA SER A 280 2.50 -8.36 11.83
C SER A 280 1.84 -9.69 11.46
N THR A 281 1.49 -9.83 10.20
CA THR A 281 1.06 -11.09 9.60
C THR A 281 2.06 -11.48 8.52
N PRO A 282 2.06 -12.73 8.02
CA PRO A 282 2.99 -13.12 6.95
C PRO A 282 2.97 -12.16 5.75
N LEU A 283 1.80 -11.68 5.34
CA LEU A 283 1.60 -10.83 4.16
C LEU A 283 1.54 -9.33 4.45
N GLN A 284 1.45 -8.93 5.72
CA GLN A 284 1.39 -7.53 6.12
C GLN A 284 2.33 -7.29 7.30
N PRO A 285 3.58 -6.86 7.06
CA PRO A 285 4.46 -6.44 8.14
C PRO A 285 3.88 -5.19 8.80
N TRP A 286 3.92 -5.14 10.13
CA TRP A 286 3.47 -3.97 10.89
C TRP A 286 4.67 -3.37 11.60
N LEU A 287 5.07 -2.16 11.23
CA LEU A 287 6.23 -1.50 11.80
C LEU A 287 5.85 -0.71 13.06
N LYS A 288 6.65 -0.83 14.12
CA LYS A 288 6.43 -0.09 15.37
C LYS A 288 6.58 1.41 15.17
N HIS A 289 7.64 1.81 14.46
CA HIS A 289 8.09 3.20 14.32
C HIS A 289 8.36 3.90 15.66
N GLU A 290 8.76 3.17 16.70
CA GLU A 290 8.99 3.72 18.06
C GLU A 290 10.44 4.20 18.28
N ARG A 291 11.38 3.76 17.45
CA ARG A 291 12.79 4.16 17.47
C ARG A 291 13.42 4.05 16.08
N GLN A 292 14.58 4.68 15.92
CA GLN A 292 15.40 4.55 14.72
C GLN A 292 16.57 3.60 14.98
N LEU A 293 16.60 2.49 14.26
CA LEU A 293 17.71 1.53 14.20
C LEU A 293 18.66 1.93 13.07
N LYS A 294 19.47 2.98 13.28
CA LYS A 294 20.48 3.39 12.29
C LYS A 294 21.45 2.26 11.95
N LEU A 295 22.07 2.34 10.78
CA LEU A 295 22.99 1.36 10.23
C LEU A 295 24.42 1.83 10.41
N SER A 296 25.33 0.88 10.63
CA SER A 296 26.74 1.11 10.30
C SER A 296 26.95 0.95 8.79
N PRO A 297 27.94 1.62 8.17
CA PRO A 297 28.26 1.40 6.77
C PRO A 297 28.48 -0.10 6.47
N HIS A 298 27.82 -0.59 5.42
CA HIS A 298 27.77 -1.99 4.98
C HIS A 298 27.16 -3.00 5.97
N GLU A 299 26.49 -2.54 7.04
CA GLU A 299 25.69 -3.42 7.88
C GLU A 299 24.54 -4.03 7.08
N ILE A 300 24.49 -5.35 7.00
CA ILE A 300 23.43 -6.06 6.28
C ILE A 300 22.29 -6.34 7.26
N VAL A 301 21.10 -5.82 6.95
CA VAL A 301 19.90 -6.00 7.77
C VAL A 301 18.76 -6.56 6.94
N SER A 302 17.90 -7.35 7.57
CA SER A 302 16.63 -7.77 6.99
C SER A 302 15.57 -6.70 7.19
N VAL A 303 14.78 -6.42 6.15
CA VAL A 303 13.63 -5.52 6.19
C VAL A 303 12.42 -6.18 5.56
N GLU A 304 11.24 -5.80 6.03
CA GLU A 304 9.96 -6.24 5.47
C GLU A 304 9.13 -5.01 5.09
N ILE A 305 8.92 -4.81 3.79
CA ILE A 305 8.16 -3.68 3.24
C ILE A 305 6.70 -4.12 3.06
N GLU A 306 5.77 -3.34 3.62
CA GLU A 306 4.33 -3.51 3.37
C GLU A 306 4.01 -3.02 1.96
N LEU A 307 3.58 -3.93 1.08
CA LEU A 307 2.97 -3.55 -0.20
C LEU A 307 1.47 -3.48 0.04
N LEU A 308 0.90 -2.31 -0.22
CA LEU A 308 -0.48 -2.02 0.12
C LEU A 308 -1.46 -2.98 -0.60
N PRO A 309 -2.64 -3.25 0.01
CA PRO A 309 -3.64 -4.16 -0.56
C PRO A 309 -3.96 -3.89 -2.02
N SER A 310 -3.93 -4.96 -2.83
CA SER A 310 -4.25 -4.94 -4.25
C SER A 310 -4.99 -6.21 -4.67
N GLY A 311 -5.77 -6.13 -5.75
CA GLY A 311 -6.43 -7.28 -6.40
C GLY A 311 -6.15 -7.28 -7.89
N THR A 312 -5.39 -8.27 -8.38
CA THR A 312 -4.94 -8.31 -9.78
C THR A 312 -4.90 -9.74 -10.31
N PHE A 313 -5.47 -9.91 -11.50
CA PHE A 313 -5.40 -11.14 -12.29
C PHE A 313 -4.20 -11.08 -13.23
N PHE A 314 -3.44 -12.16 -13.29
CA PHE A 314 -2.36 -12.37 -14.24
C PHE A 314 -2.71 -13.57 -15.10
N LYS A 315 -2.81 -13.37 -16.42
CA LYS A 315 -3.01 -14.47 -17.36
C LYS A 315 -1.74 -15.27 -17.53
N ALA A 316 -1.88 -16.53 -17.94
CA ALA A 316 -0.76 -17.31 -18.43
C ALA A 316 0.06 -16.52 -19.47
N GLY A 317 1.38 -16.43 -19.25
CA GLY A 317 2.33 -15.67 -20.05
C GLY A 317 2.48 -14.19 -19.66
N GLU A 318 1.62 -13.63 -18.80
CA GLU A 318 1.85 -12.31 -18.19
C GLU A 318 2.84 -12.42 -17.03
N SER A 319 3.43 -11.30 -16.64
CA SER A 319 4.45 -11.27 -15.59
C SER A 319 4.08 -10.34 -14.44
N ILE A 320 4.48 -10.74 -13.24
CA ILE A 320 4.66 -9.83 -12.10
C ILE A 320 6.11 -9.36 -12.08
N GLN A 321 6.31 -8.07 -11.81
CA GLN A 321 7.63 -7.48 -11.65
C GLN A 321 7.70 -6.67 -10.36
N VAL A 322 8.72 -6.95 -9.54
CA VAL A 322 9.11 -6.12 -8.40
C VAL A 322 10.08 -5.07 -8.91
N VAL A 323 9.87 -3.82 -8.52
CA VAL A 323 10.80 -2.71 -8.74
C VAL A 323 11.23 -2.17 -7.38
N ILE A 324 12.53 -1.97 -7.19
CA ILE A 324 13.11 -1.36 -5.98
C ILE A 324 13.95 -0.17 -6.40
N LYS A 325 13.73 0.98 -5.75
CA LYS A 325 14.33 2.26 -6.11
C LYS A 325 14.60 3.14 -4.89
N ALA A 326 15.41 4.19 -5.10
CA ALA A 326 15.72 5.23 -4.12
C ALA A 326 14.71 6.40 -4.10
N SER A 327 13.72 6.40 -5.00
CA SER A 327 12.71 7.45 -5.15
C SER A 327 11.44 6.88 -5.81
N GLU A 328 10.43 7.71 -6.00
CA GLU A 328 9.15 7.33 -6.60
C GLU A 328 9.31 6.55 -7.91
N ILE A 329 8.78 5.33 -7.92
CA ILE A 329 8.80 4.43 -9.08
C ILE A 329 7.90 4.96 -10.21
N VAL A 330 6.66 5.34 -9.88
CA VAL A 330 5.76 6.03 -10.81
C VAL A 330 5.89 7.52 -10.53
N LYS A 331 6.42 8.28 -11.48
CA LYS A 331 6.62 9.73 -11.33
C LYS A 331 5.42 10.55 -11.82
N GLY A 332 5.35 11.78 -11.34
CA GLY A 332 4.35 12.76 -11.75
C GLY A 332 2.98 12.53 -11.10
N ASN A 333 2.07 13.43 -11.44
CA ASN A 333 0.69 13.43 -11.00
C ASN A 333 -0.24 13.87 -12.15
N SER A 334 -1.54 13.87 -11.91
CA SER A 334 -2.57 14.24 -12.89
C SER A 334 -2.95 15.73 -12.87
N SER A 335 -2.28 16.56 -12.06
CA SER A 335 -2.61 17.97 -11.81
C SER A 335 -1.38 18.87 -11.91
N PHE A 336 -1.10 19.38 -13.11
CA PHE A 336 0.09 20.19 -13.38
C PHE A 336 0.23 21.38 -12.42
N GLY A 337 1.39 21.49 -11.76
CA GLY A 337 1.71 22.57 -10.82
C GLY A 337 1.09 22.43 -9.43
N LEU A 338 0.30 21.38 -9.17
CA LEU A 338 -0.28 21.09 -7.86
C LEU A 338 0.30 19.79 -7.30
N LYS A 339 0.53 19.75 -5.99
CA LYS A 339 1.03 18.57 -5.27
C LYS A 339 -0.11 17.67 -4.81
N THR A 340 -0.94 17.19 -5.74
CA THR A 340 -2.12 16.36 -5.43
C THR A 340 -1.78 14.90 -5.14
N ARG A 341 -0.53 14.49 -5.33
CA ARG A 341 -0.04 13.13 -5.06
C ARG A 341 1.03 13.19 -3.96
N TYR A 342 1.26 12.06 -3.29
CA TYR A 342 2.39 11.92 -2.39
C TYR A 342 3.70 12.24 -3.14
N GLU A 343 4.63 12.85 -2.42
CA GLU A 343 6.01 13.07 -2.86
C GLU A 343 6.93 12.88 -1.65
N HIS A 344 8.12 12.33 -1.82
CA HIS A 344 9.05 12.05 -0.72
C HIS A 344 10.40 12.74 -0.97
N THR A 345 10.37 14.05 -1.20
CA THR A 345 11.56 14.83 -1.60
C THR A 345 12.57 15.05 -0.47
N GLU A 346 12.18 14.84 0.79
CA GLU A 346 13.06 14.91 1.96
C GLU A 346 13.67 13.53 2.27
N THR A 347 14.41 13.02 1.28
CA THR A 347 15.08 11.73 1.40
C THR A 347 16.39 11.81 2.17
N ILE A 348 16.71 10.73 2.87
CA ILE A 348 18.02 10.48 3.51
C ILE A 348 19.00 9.73 2.61
N ASN A 349 18.57 9.36 1.40
CA ASN A 349 19.34 8.53 0.50
C ASN A 349 20.62 9.23 0.03
N ASN A 350 21.72 8.48 0.06
CA ASN A 350 23.02 8.91 -0.42
C ASN A 350 23.82 7.68 -0.86
N GLY A 351 24.69 7.84 -1.86
CA GLY A 351 25.57 6.76 -2.32
C GLY A 351 24.83 5.58 -2.96
N LYS A 352 25.17 4.36 -2.54
CA LYS A 352 24.65 3.12 -3.12
C LYS A 352 23.83 2.34 -2.12
N HIS A 353 22.74 1.76 -2.61
CA HIS A 353 21.99 0.73 -1.90
C HIS A 353 22.32 -0.63 -2.50
N THR A 354 22.50 -1.64 -1.65
CA THR A 354 22.78 -3.02 -2.06
C THR A 354 21.70 -3.95 -1.55
N ILE A 355 21.23 -4.85 -2.40
CA ILE A 355 20.28 -5.91 -2.09
C ILE A 355 21.03 -7.24 -2.18
N TYR A 356 20.85 -8.10 -1.18
CA TYR A 356 21.46 -9.43 -1.11
C TYR A 356 20.40 -10.52 -1.31
N THR A 357 20.77 -11.58 -2.02
CA THR A 357 19.88 -12.69 -2.37
C THR A 357 20.59 -14.03 -2.24
N GLY A 358 19.86 -15.09 -1.91
CA GLY A 358 20.37 -16.46 -1.88
C GLY A 358 21.15 -16.81 -0.61
N GLY A 359 21.34 -18.12 -0.38
CA GLY A 359 21.92 -18.66 0.85
C GLY A 359 21.14 -18.20 2.08
N GLN A 360 21.79 -17.48 2.98
CA GLN A 360 21.15 -16.93 4.19
C GLN A 360 20.29 -15.68 3.90
N TYR A 361 20.45 -15.05 2.73
CA TYR A 361 19.74 -13.84 2.34
C TYR A 361 18.47 -14.19 1.57
N ASP A 362 17.46 -14.68 2.30
CA ASP A 362 16.16 -15.12 1.78
C ASP A 362 15.25 -13.97 1.30
N SER A 363 15.78 -12.98 0.57
CA SER A 363 15.01 -11.90 -0.03
C SER A 363 13.92 -12.47 -0.95
N HIS A 364 12.65 -12.12 -0.71
CA HIS A 364 11.50 -12.68 -1.42
C HIS A 364 10.32 -11.71 -1.45
N LEU A 365 9.49 -11.83 -2.48
CA LEU A 365 8.13 -11.32 -2.49
C LEU A 365 7.19 -12.43 -1.97
N LEU A 366 6.46 -12.18 -0.89
CA LEU A 366 5.40 -13.05 -0.43
C LEU A 366 4.06 -12.55 -1.00
N VAL A 367 3.40 -13.38 -1.82
CA VAL A 367 2.16 -13.00 -2.53
C VAL A 367 0.92 -13.69 -1.95
N PRO A 368 -0.27 -13.05 -2.04
CA PRO A 368 -1.55 -13.60 -1.60
C PRO A 368 -2.22 -14.39 -2.74
N LEU A 369 -1.81 -15.64 -2.95
CA LEU A 369 -2.40 -16.49 -3.98
C LEU A 369 -3.81 -16.95 -3.54
N ILE A 370 -4.79 -16.83 -4.44
CA ILE A 370 -6.19 -17.25 -4.23
C ILE A 370 -6.47 -18.59 -4.93
#